data_AF-A0A2N6FW95-F1
#
_entry.id   AF-A0A2N6FW95-F1
#
_cell.length_a   1.000
_cell.length_b   1.000
_cell.length_c   1.000
_cell.angle_alpha   90.00
_cell.angle_beta   90.00
_cell.angle_gamma   90.00
#
_symmetry.space_group_name_H-M   'P 1'
#
loop_
_entity.id
_entity.type
_entity.pdbx_description
1 polymer ?
#
loop_
_entity_poly.entity_id
_entity_poly.type
_entity_poly.pdbx_seq_one_letter_code
_entity_poly.pdbx_strand_id
1 'polypeptide(L)'
;MSVTEFLSIAKESKYNLIEIYKQAPNEVLIILGILVLIVLVVYFLIRRTVKISSAVKLVDKIQDSQSYDEYNQKITTLVEELPKRGLKVADVLNASKDHILLRTSKLLANMNIEQKVEKYLEISDKYSQLALGCKKYNNEELTQFYETKSKELLDVNLSEEITYYYQNTYFTAEEVNNVNAIVKYANSLKNPDSILKPMCETINKFSYGYNIDLFKFIEKLDEKESKQVFINCTEKIEQLFASGKSEVSINILDYLHDKGEKEKVYTYISNLGLVPYLQQLHDLYFDKKEDINLDLAFIANPAKINANYKKYLDETLTNNWKDEKYIDFISKSPGVLDVLGHMEYRTLIERMDNMNIINENRKMVEEALAIAKRAESLAIEAKSLNKRPIIVPASN
;
A
#
# COMPACT_ATOMS: atom_id res chain seq x y z
N MET A 1 78.04 -9.01 19.28
CA MET A 1 78.76 -9.66 18.17
C MET A 1 78.61 -8.81 16.91
N SER A 2 79.69 -8.45 16.24
CA SER A 2 79.64 -7.78 14.93
C SER A 2 79.14 -8.76 13.85
N VAL A 3 78.54 -8.27 12.76
CA VAL A 3 78.11 -9.12 11.63
C VAL A 3 79.25 -10.02 11.12
N THR A 4 80.47 -9.49 11.15
CA THR A 4 81.72 -10.18 10.80
C THR A 4 82.08 -11.33 11.73
N GLU A 5 81.85 -11.21 13.04
CA GLU A 5 82.08 -12.29 14.01
C GLU A 5 81.05 -13.41 13.86
N PHE A 6 79.78 -13.08 13.63
CA PHE A 6 78.73 -14.08 13.39
C PHE A 6 78.99 -14.88 12.11
N LEU A 7 79.42 -14.20 11.03
CA LEU A 7 79.80 -14.85 9.78
C LEU A 7 81.04 -15.75 9.93
N SER A 8 81.97 -15.40 10.83
CA SER A 8 83.11 -16.26 11.16
C SER A 8 82.66 -17.54 11.86
N ILE A 9 81.82 -17.42 12.89
CA ILE A 9 81.24 -18.58 13.61
C ILE A 9 80.41 -19.46 12.68
N ALA A 10 79.63 -18.85 11.78
CA ALA A 10 78.85 -19.59 10.79
C ALA A 10 79.75 -20.37 9.82
N LYS A 11 80.89 -19.79 9.41
CA LYS A 11 81.87 -20.43 8.53
C LYS A 11 82.63 -21.56 9.23
N GLU A 12 83.01 -21.37 10.49
CA GLU A 12 83.65 -22.40 11.34
C GLU A 12 82.71 -23.57 11.63
N SER A 13 81.43 -23.30 11.85
CA SER A 13 80.39 -24.31 12.10
C SER A 13 79.83 -24.94 10.82
N LYS A 14 80.46 -24.75 9.65
CA LYS A 14 79.98 -25.20 8.33
C LYS A 14 78.51 -24.89 8.06
N TYR A 15 78.02 -23.75 8.54
CA TYR A 15 76.63 -23.29 8.44
C TYR A 15 75.59 -24.21 9.12
N ASN A 16 76.01 -25.08 10.05
CA ASN A 16 75.10 -25.89 10.85
C ASN A 16 74.43 -25.03 11.94
N LEU A 17 73.14 -24.72 11.74
CA LEU A 17 72.35 -23.88 12.64
C LEU A 17 72.34 -24.37 14.10
N ILE A 18 72.42 -25.68 14.33
CA ILE A 18 72.42 -26.26 15.69
C ILE A 18 73.76 -26.01 16.38
N GLU A 19 74.86 -26.07 15.65
CA GLU A 19 76.21 -25.81 16.19
C GLU A 19 76.43 -24.31 16.45
N ILE A 20 75.93 -23.45 15.56
CA ILE A 20 75.97 -21.98 15.73
C ILE A 20 75.11 -21.56 16.93
N TYR A 21 73.93 -22.16 17.10
CA TYR A 21 73.05 -21.90 18.24
C TYR A 21 73.68 -22.30 19.59
N LYS A 22 74.47 -23.39 19.61
CA LYS A 22 75.19 -23.81 20.83
C LYS A 22 76.29 -22.82 21.24
N GLN A 23 76.91 -22.13 20.29
CA GLN A 23 78.00 -21.18 20.54
C GLN A 23 77.51 -19.75 20.77
N ALA A 24 76.40 -19.35 20.15
CA ALA A 24 75.84 -18.01 20.23
C ALA A 24 74.29 -18.03 20.18
N PRO A 25 73.61 -18.49 21.24
CA PRO A 25 72.17 -18.76 21.22
C PRO A 25 71.31 -17.50 21.07
N ASN A 26 71.70 -16.39 21.72
CA ASN A 26 70.96 -15.14 21.67
C ASN A 26 71.05 -14.50 20.28
N GLU A 27 72.21 -14.56 19.64
CA GLU A 27 72.50 -14.02 18.32
C GLU A 27 71.72 -14.76 17.23
N VAL A 28 71.64 -16.09 17.33
CA VAL A 28 70.82 -16.91 16.42
C VAL A 28 69.33 -16.60 16.58
N LEU A 29 68.82 -16.44 17.81
CA LEU A 29 67.42 -16.05 18.04
C LEU A 29 67.12 -14.64 17.50
N ILE A 30 68.04 -13.69 17.64
CA ILE A 30 67.91 -12.34 17.08
C ILE A 30 67.84 -12.40 15.55
N ILE A 31 68.72 -13.17 14.90
CA ILE A 31 68.74 -13.31 13.44
C ILE A 31 67.47 -13.99 12.92
N LEU A 32 67.01 -15.04 13.61
CA LEU A 32 65.77 -15.74 13.25
C LEU A 32 64.54 -14.84 13.44
N GLY A 33 64.53 -14.02 14.51
CA GLY A 33 63.52 -12.98 14.74
C GLY A 33 63.50 -11.91 13.64
N ILE A 34 64.67 -11.43 13.20
CA ILE A 34 64.79 -10.50 12.06
C ILE A 34 64.26 -11.15 10.78
N LEU A 35 64.56 -12.42 10.53
CA LEU A 35 64.11 -13.15 9.35
C LEU A 35 62.58 -13.31 9.32
N VAL A 36 61.98 -13.65 10.47
CA VAL A 36 60.51 -13.70 10.63
C VAL A 36 59.89 -12.32 10.41
N LEU A 37 60.49 -11.25 10.97
CA LEU A 37 60.02 -9.88 10.75
C LEU A 37 60.06 -9.50 9.26
N ILE A 38 61.13 -9.84 8.54
CA ILE A 38 61.26 -9.60 7.10
C ILE A 38 60.14 -10.34 6.34
N VAL A 39 59.90 -11.62 6.66
CA VAL A 39 58.82 -12.40 6.02
C VAL A 39 57.45 -11.77 6.27
N LEU A 40 57.18 -11.30 7.50
CA LEU A 40 55.93 -10.62 7.84
C LEU A 40 55.78 -9.28 7.09
N VAL A 41 56.85 -8.50 6.98
CA VAL A 41 56.86 -7.24 6.22
C VAL A 41 56.61 -7.50 4.74
N VAL A 42 57.29 -8.49 4.13
CA VAL A 42 57.10 -8.87 2.72
C VAL A 42 55.67 -9.33 2.48
N TYR A 43 55.14 -10.22 3.34
CA TYR A 43 53.75 -10.67 3.26
C TYR A 43 52.76 -9.49 3.36
N PHE A 44 52.98 -8.56 4.29
CA PHE A 44 52.15 -7.37 4.44
C PHE A 44 52.18 -6.49 3.18
N LEU A 45 53.35 -6.25 2.59
CA LEU A 45 53.50 -5.45 1.38
C LEU A 45 52.86 -6.10 0.14
N ILE A 46 53.01 -7.42 -0.02
CA ILE A 46 52.34 -8.18 -1.10
C ILE A 46 50.83 -8.11 -0.92
N ARG A 47 50.32 -8.41 0.28
CA ARG A 47 48.89 -8.36 0.58
C ARG A 47 48.30 -6.97 0.34
N ARG A 48 49.02 -5.92 0.73
CA ARG A 48 48.62 -4.53 0.47
C ARG A 48 48.54 -4.25 -1.02
N THR A 49 49.56 -4.62 -1.80
CA THR A 49 49.60 -4.40 -3.24
C THR A 49 48.49 -5.14 -3.97
N VAL A 50 48.24 -6.41 -3.62
CA VAL A 50 47.14 -7.21 -4.19
C VAL A 50 45.78 -6.55 -3.91
N LYS A 51 45.56 -6.08 -2.68
CA LYS A 51 44.32 -5.40 -2.30
C LYS A 51 44.13 -4.06 -3.05
N ILE A 52 45.19 -3.27 -3.24
CA ILE A 52 45.14 -2.06 -4.07
C ILE A 52 44.78 -2.39 -5.51
N SER A 53 45.44 -3.39 -6.12
CA SER A 53 45.15 -3.81 -7.49
C SER A 53 43.71 -4.30 -7.65
N SER A 54 43.19 -5.05 -6.66
CA SER A 54 41.80 -5.50 -6.66
C SER A 54 40.82 -4.32 -6.60
N ALA A 55 41.10 -3.31 -5.78
CA ALA A 55 40.26 -2.11 -5.67
C ALA A 55 40.30 -1.27 -6.95
N VAL A 56 41.45 -1.13 -7.60
CA VAL A 56 41.57 -0.48 -8.92
C VAL A 56 40.72 -1.22 -9.96
N LYS A 57 40.86 -2.54 -10.06
CA LYS A 57 40.03 -3.36 -10.98
C LYS A 57 38.53 -3.28 -10.67
N LEU A 58 38.17 -3.05 -9.40
CA LEU A 58 36.78 -2.87 -9.00
C LEU A 58 36.21 -1.57 -9.58
N VAL A 59 36.97 -0.47 -9.57
CA VAL A 59 36.56 0.82 -10.16
C VAL A 59 36.21 0.65 -11.64
N ASP A 60 37.07 -0.01 -12.41
CA ASP A 60 36.83 -0.24 -13.84
C ASP A 60 35.55 -1.08 -14.04
N LYS A 61 35.41 -2.16 -13.28
CA LYS A 61 34.27 -3.09 -13.38
C LYS A 61 32.92 -2.48 -12.97
N ILE A 62 32.89 -1.37 -12.23
CA ILE A 62 31.63 -0.70 -11.88
C ILE A 62 30.91 -0.23 -13.14
N GLN A 63 31.66 0.28 -14.12
CA GLN A 63 31.12 0.82 -15.37
C GLN A 63 30.41 -0.25 -16.21
N ASP A 64 30.84 -1.51 -16.09
CA ASP A 64 30.33 -2.67 -16.83
C ASP A 64 29.10 -3.34 -16.18
N SER A 65 28.65 -2.87 -15.02
CA SER A 65 27.61 -3.55 -14.21
C SER A 65 26.27 -3.58 -14.92
N GLN A 66 25.70 -4.75 -15.18
CA GLN A 66 24.50 -4.90 -16.02
C GLN A 66 23.19 -4.60 -15.26
N SER A 67 23.17 -4.85 -13.95
CA SER A 67 22.03 -4.56 -13.09
C SER A 67 22.38 -3.53 -12.01
N TYR A 68 21.34 -2.93 -11.43
CA TYR A 68 21.51 -2.06 -10.27
C TYR A 68 22.12 -2.82 -9.09
N ASP A 69 21.65 -4.04 -8.79
CA ASP A 69 22.18 -4.79 -7.63
C ASP A 69 23.68 -5.09 -7.76
N GLU A 70 24.14 -5.46 -8.96
CA GLU A 70 25.56 -5.68 -9.24
C GLU A 70 26.36 -4.37 -9.08
N TYR A 71 25.86 -3.27 -9.65
CA TYR A 71 26.45 -1.95 -9.50
C TYR A 71 26.57 -1.55 -8.03
N ASN A 72 25.48 -1.75 -7.31
CA ASN A 72 25.30 -1.37 -5.93
C ASN A 72 26.26 -2.14 -5.01
N GLN A 73 26.40 -3.45 -5.22
CA GLN A 73 27.37 -4.29 -4.49
C GLN A 73 28.80 -3.82 -4.72
N LYS A 74 29.16 -3.49 -5.97
CA LYS A 74 30.52 -3.02 -6.31
C LYS A 74 30.80 -1.64 -5.70
N ILE A 75 29.85 -0.70 -5.75
CA ILE A 75 29.99 0.61 -5.10
C ILE A 75 30.13 0.47 -3.59
N THR A 76 29.31 -0.36 -2.94
CA THR A 76 29.45 -0.64 -1.50
C THR A 76 30.85 -1.17 -1.17
N THR A 77 31.33 -2.14 -1.94
CA THR A 77 32.68 -2.69 -1.74
C THR A 77 33.76 -1.61 -1.93
N LEU A 78 33.57 -0.71 -2.89
CA LEU A 78 34.49 0.40 -3.12
C LEU A 78 34.49 1.39 -1.95
N VAL A 79 33.32 1.74 -1.42
CA VAL A 79 33.17 2.61 -0.23
C VAL A 79 33.96 2.05 0.97
N GLU A 80 33.89 0.74 1.20
CA GLU A 80 34.59 0.10 2.32
C GLU A 80 36.11 0.02 2.13
N GLU A 81 36.57 -0.13 0.89
CA GLU A 81 37.98 -0.34 0.57
C GLU A 81 38.71 0.99 0.34
N LEU A 82 38.06 2.00 -0.23
CA LEU A 82 38.67 3.28 -0.59
C LEU A 82 39.48 3.90 0.58
N PRO A 83 38.96 4.05 1.82
CA PRO A 83 39.70 4.63 2.95
C PRO A 83 40.90 3.79 3.43
N LYS A 84 41.06 2.55 2.93
CA LYS A 84 42.11 1.59 3.32
C LYS A 84 43.21 1.46 2.26
N ARG A 85 43.00 1.91 1.02
CA ARG A 85 43.84 1.51 -0.13
C ARG A 85 44.67 2.62 -0.77
N GLY A 86 44.61 3.86 -0.27
CA GLY A 86 45.58 4.91 -0.60
C GLY A 86 45.29 5.65 -1.91
N LEU A 87 46.15 6.64 -2.19
CA LEU A 87 46.04 7.58 -3.32
C LEU A 87 45.75 6.93 -4.68
N LYS A 88 46.44 5.81 -5.00
CA LYS A 88 46.29 5.15 -6.30
C LYS A 88 44.84 4.76 -6.65
N VAL A 89 44.05 4.31 -5.67
CA VAL A 89 42.64 3.97 -5.91
C VAL A 89 41.81 5.24 -6.11
N ALA A 90 42.10 6.30 -5.36
CA ALA A 90 41.44 7.59 -5.50
C ALA A 90 41.71 8.21 -6.89
N ASP A 91 42.94 8.11 -7.41
CA ASP A 91 43.29 8.67 -8.72
C ASP A 91 42.54 7.95 -9.86
N VAL A 92 42.45 6.62 -9.81
CA VAL A 92 41.68 5.84 -10.80
C VAL A 92 40.18 6.14 -10.69
N LEU A 93 39.67 6.27 -9.46
CA LEU A 93 38.29 6.67 -9.22
C LEU A 93 38.01 8.08 -9.77
N ASN A 94 38.95 9.02 -9.62
CA ASN A 94 38.83 10.36 -10.15
C ASN A 94 38.75 10.36 -11.69
N ALA A 95 39.57 9.54 -12.35
CA ALA A 95 39.52 9.38 -13.81
C ALA A 95 38.22 8.72 -14.31
N SER A 96 37.54 7.95 -13.46
CA SER A 96 36.36 7.15 -13.82
C SER A 96 35.02 7.74 -13.35
N LYS A 97 35.03 8.82 -12.57
CA LYS A 97 33.86 9.34 -11.83
C LYS A 97 32.67 9.66 -12.73
N ASP A 98 32.90 10.24 -13.90
CA ASP A 98 31.84 10.61 -14.84
C ASP A 98 31.20 9.38 -15.50
N HIS A 99 31.99 8.35 -15.79
CA HIS A 99 31.48 7.09 -16.32
C HIS A 99 30.63 6.33 -15.30
N ILE A 100 31.02 6.37 -14.02
CA ILE A 100 30.26 5.78 -12.91
C ILE A 100 28.92 6.51 -12.74
N LEU A 101 28.94 7.85 -12.79
CA LEU A 101 27.72 8.66 -12.76
C LEU A 101 26.81 8.36 -13.96
N LEU A 102 27.36 8.30 -15.17
CA LEU A 102 26.59 7.94 -16.37
C LEU A 102 25.97 6.54 -16.25
N ARG A 103 26.69 5.58 -15.65
CA ARG A 103 26.16 4.23 -15.42
C ARG A 103 25.00 4.23 -14.44
N THR A 104 25.09 5.03 -13.37
CA THR A 104 23.99 5.24 -12.43
C THR A 104 22.73 5.70 -13.17
N SER A 105 22.81 6.77 -13.95
CA SER A 105 21.66 7.31 -14.69
C SER A 105 21.03 6.27 -15.62
N LYS A 106 21.86 5.49 -16.34
CA LYS A 106 21.37 4.43 -17.24
C LYS A 106 20.63 3.32 -16.50
N LEU A 107 21.14 2.90 -15.33
CA LEU A 107 20.54 1.83 -14.55
C LEU A 107 19.21 2.26 -13.91
N LEU A 108 19.07 3.54 -13.57
CA LEU A 108 17.85 4.07 -12.95
C LEU A 108 16.75 4.42 -13.96
N ALA A 109 17.08 4.67 -15.24
CA ALA A 109 16.16 5.26 -16.22
C ALA A 109 14.80 4.55 -16.35
N ASN A 110 14.80 3.21 -16.41
CA ASN A 110 13.62 2.40 -16.70
C ASN A 110 12.89 1.88 -15.45
N MET A 111 13.29 2.32 -14.25
CA MET A 111 12.63 1.92 -13.01
C MET A 111 11.33 2.72 -12.79
N ASN A 112 10.38 2.15 -12.05
CA ASN A 112 9.21 2.89 -11.61
C ASN A 112 9.61 3.91 -10.52
N ILE A 113 8.73 4.87 -10.19
CA ILE A 113 9.09 5.94 -9.27
C ILE A 113 9.32 5.44 -7.83
N GLU A 114 8.60 4.40 -7.40
CA GLU A 114 8.83 3.73 -6.11
C GLU A 114 10.28 3.24 -5.99
N GLN A 115 10.74 2.47 -6.99
CA GLN A 115 12.11 1.97 -7.06
C GLN A 115 13.12 3.11 -7.17
N LYS A 116 12.83 4.12 -8.00
CA LYS A 116 13.72 5.30 -8.17
C LYS A 116 13.94 5.99 -6.82
N VAL A 117 12.89 6.28 -6.06
CA VAL A 117 13.01 6.91 -4.73
C VAL A 117 13.96 6.13 -3.82
N GLU A 118 13.79 4.82 -3.70
CA GLU A 118 14.66 3.97 -2.89
C GLU A 118 16.12 4.00 -3.38
N LYS A 119 16.33 3.84 -4.69
CA LYS A 119 17.67 3.70 -5.27
C LYS A 119 18.44 5.01 -5.33
N TYR A 120 17.77 6.15 -5.55
CA TYR A 120 18.40 7.47 -5.46
C TYR A 120 18.90 7.76 -4.04
N LEU A 121 18.12 7.41 -3.01
CA LEU A 121 18.55 7.54 -1.60
C LEU A 121 19.79 6.69 -1.31
N GLU A 122 19.78 5.43 -1.76
CA GLU A 122 20.87 4.50 -1.53
C GLU A 122 22.18 4.94 -2.21
N ILE A 123 22.12 5.39 -3.47
CA ILE A 123 23.31 5.88 -4.18
C ILE A 123 23.79 7.21 -3.62
N SER A 124 22.88 8.13 -3.27
CA SER A 124 23.24 9.41 -2.66
C SER A 124 24.07 9.19 -1.39
N ASP A 125 23.63 8.28 -0.52
CA ASP A 125 24.37 7.92 0.69
C ASP A 125 25.75 7.35 0.36
N LYS A 126 25.85 6.41 -0.60
CA LYS A 126 27.14 5.85 -1.02
C LYS A 126 28.08 6.89 -1.60
N TYR A 127 27.57 7.84 -2.38
CA TYR A 127 28.37 8.93 -2.92
C TYR A 127 28.87 9.85 -1.79
N SER A 128 28.04 10.14 -0.80
CA SER A 128 28.47 10.87 0.40
C SER A 128 29.60 10.12 1.13
N GLN A 129 29.47 8.80 1.30
CA GLN A 129 30.51 7.97 1.91
C GLN A 129 31.80 7.91 1.08
N LEU A 130 31.71 7.84 -0.26
CA LEU A 130 32.87 7.94 -1.15
C LEU A 130 33.60 9.27 -0.94
N ALA A 131 32.86 10.38 -0.83
CA ALA A 131 33.45 11.69 -0.60
C ALA A 131 34.19 11.76 0.75
N LEU A 132 33.59 11.25 1.82
CA LEU A 132 34.24 11.12 3.13
C LEU A 132 35.51 10.25 3.05
N GLY A 133 35.46 9.15 2.31
CA GLY A 133 36.62 8.29 2.07
C GLY A 133 37.75 8.99 1.31
N CYS A 134 37.42 9.86 0.35
CA CYS A 134 38.39 10.63 -0.44
C CYS A 134 39.11 11.70 0.39
N LYS A 135 38.45 12.32 1.37
CA LYS A 135 39.06 13.34 2.25
C LYS A 135 40.35 12.88 2.91
N LYS A 136 40.46 11.58 3.23
CA LYS A 136 41.66 10.98 3.85
C LYS A 136 42.92 11.11 2.99
N TYR A 137 42.77 11.35 1.69
CA TYR A 137 43.87 11.39 0.73
C TYR A 137 44.10 12.77 0.11
N ASN A 138 43.49 13.83 0.64
CA ASN A 138 43.62 15.21 0.15
C ASN A 138 43.31 15.38 -1.35
N ASN A 139 42.44 14.54 -1.92
CA ASN A 139 41.94 14.70 -3.29
C ASN A 139 40.70 15.59 -3.26
N GLU A 140 40.90 16.90 -3.31
CA GLU A 140 39.83 17.91 -3.21
C GLU A 140 38.83 17.80 -4.36
N GLU A 141 39.32 17.59 -5.59
CA GLU A 141 38.47 17.47 -6.79
C GLU A 141 37.48 16.30 -6.66
N LEU A 142 37.97 15.11 -6.30
CA LEU A 142 37.13 13.92 -6.17
C LEU A 142 36.17 14.02 -5.00
N THR A 143 36.63 14.62 -3.90
CA THR A 143 35.80 14.89 -2.71
C THR A 143 34.64 15.82 -3.08
N GLN A 144 34.93 16.96 -3.71
CA GLN A 144 33.92 17.94 -4.12
C GLN A 144 32.95 17.37 -5.16
N PHE A 145 33.46 16.54 -6.08
CA PHE A 145 32.62 15.86 -7.06
C PHE A 145 31.56 14.99 -6.37
N TYR A 146 31.97 14.06 -5.50
CA TYR A 146 31.02 13.14 -4.86
C TYR A 146 30.13 13.83 -3.81
N GLU A 147 30.63 14.84 -3.09
CA GLU A 147 29.78 15.66 -2.20
C GLU A 147 28.69 16.37 -2.99
N THR A 148 29.04 17.02 -4.10
CA THR A 148 28.08 17.72 -4.96
C THR A 148 27.08 16.74 -5.57
N LYS A 149 27.58 15.66 -6.19
CA LYS A 149 26.71 14.66 -6.84
C LYS A 149 25.81 13.90 -5.87
N SER A 150 26.24 13.64 -4.63
CA SER A 150 25.34 13.05 -3.64
C SER A 150 24.09 13.90 -3.38
N LYS A 151 24.24 15.23 -3.39
CA LYS A 151 23.14 16.17 -3.18
C LYS A 151 22.30 16.36 -4.43
N GLU A 152 22.95 16.58 -5.58
CA GLU A 152 22.25 16.73 -6.87
C GLU A 152 21.37 15.53 -7.21
N LEU A 153 21.79 14.30 -6.87
CA LEU A 153 20.98 13.09 -7.05
C LEU A 153 19.60 13.19 -6.37
N LEU A 154 19.50 13.86 -5.22
CA LEU A 154 18.25 14.00 -4.48
C LEU A 154 17.53 15.32 -4.79
N ASP A 155 18.27 16.43 -4.71
CA ASP A 155 17.71 17.79 -4.79
C ASP A 155 17.30 18.15 -6.22
N VAL A 156 17.98 17.58 -7.22
CA VAL A 156 17.73 17.85 -8.64
C VAL A 156 17.14 16.61 -9.31
N ASN A 157 17.90 15.51 -9.42
CA ASN A 157 17.50 14.38 -10.27
C ASN A 157 16.24 13.68 -9.76
N LEU A 158 16.19 13.28 -8.48
CA LEU A 158 14.99 12.64 -7.93
C LEU A 158 13.80 13.61 -7.90
N SER A 159 14.02 14.89 -7.59
CA SER A 159 12.98 15.91 -7.61
C SER A 159 12.35 16.08 -9.00
N GLU A 160 13.16 16.09 -10.05
CA GLU A 160 12.71 16.11 -11.45
C GLU A 160 11.94 14.84 -11.83
N GLU A 161 12.41 13.66 -11.42
CA GLU A 161 11.74 12.38 -11.67
C GLU A 161 10.37 12.30 -10.99
N ILE A 162 10.27 12.75 -9.72
CA ILE A 162 8.99 12.82 -8.99
C ILE A 162 8.05 13.81 -9.69
N THR A 163 8.58 14.97 -10.12
CA THR A 163 7.83 15.99 -10.84
C THR A 163 7.29 15.47 -12.17
N TYR A 164 8.15 14.84 -12.95
CA TYR A 164 7.77 14.20 -14.19
C TYR A 164 6.70 13.12 -13.97
N TYR A 165 6.86 12.29 -12.94
CA TYR A 165 5.88 11.27 -12.60
C TYR A 165 4.50 11.87 -12.34
N TYR A 166 4.34 12.76 -11.35
CA TYR A 166 3.00 13.23 -11.00
C TYR A 166 2.35 14.10 -12.08
N GLN A 167 3.15 14.71 -12.97
CA GLN A 167 2.64 15.47 -14.12
C GLN A 167 2.14 14.61 -15.27
N ASN A 168 2.59 13.36 -15.38
CA ASN A 168 2.30 12.46 -16.50
C ASN A 168 1.52 11.20 -16.10
N THR A 169 1.14 11.08 -14.84
CA THR A 169 0.40 9.94 -14.29
C THR A 169 -1.11 10.19 -14.28
N TYR A 170 -1.89 9.15 -14.60
CA TYR A 170 -3.37 9.19 -14.60
C TYR A 170 -3.99 8.81 -13.24
N PHE A 171 -3.16 8.49 -12.24
CA PHE A 171 -3.53 8.13 -10.87
C PHE A 171 -4.58 7.01 -10.83
N THR A 172 -4.23 5.86 -11.40
CA THR A 172 -5.05 4.65 -11.30
C THR A 172 -4.76 3.92 -9.99
N ALA A 173 -5.56 2.90 -9.68
CA ALA A 173 -5.41 2.08 -8.49
C ALA A 173 -4.05 1.36 -8.36
N GLU A 174 -3.26 1.26 -9.44
CA GLU A 174 -1.91 0.67 -9.44
C GLU A 174 -0.84 1.65 -8.95
N GLU A 175 -1.14 2.95 -8.96
CA GLU A 175 -0.21 4.04 -8.63
C GLU A 175 -0.09 4.33 -7.13
N VAL A 176 -0.82 3.59 -6.29
CA VAL A 176 -0.84 3.80 -4.83
C VAL A 176 0.54 3.62 -4.22
N ASN A 177 1.26 2.56 -4.56
CA ASN A 177 2.59 2.29 -4.01
C ASN A 177 3.60 3.37 -4.41
N ASN A 178 3.52 3.83 -5.67
CA ASN A 178 4.32 4.92 -6.19
C ASN A 178 4.09 6.22 -5.40
N VAL A 179 2.82 6.56 -5.14
CA VAL A 179 2.47 7.73 -4.32
C VAL A 179 2.92 7.56 -2.87
N ASN A 180 2.73 6.39 -2.26
CA ASN A 180 3.16 6.13 -0.88
C ASN A 180 4.68 6.27 -0.72
N ALA A 181 5.47 5.82 -1.71
CA ALA A 181 6.91 5.99 -1.73
C ALA A 181 7.32 7.48 -1.77
N ILE A 182 6.66 8.28 -2.62
CA ILE A 182 6.88 9.74 -2.69
C ILE A 182 6.49 10.41 -1.37
N VAL A 183 5.34 10.06 -0.79
CA VAL A 183 4.88 10.62 0.49
C VAL A 183 5.85 10.30 1.62
N LYS A 184 6.35 9.06 1.69
CA LYS A 184 7.35 8.65 2.66
C LYS A 184 8.65 9.45 2.52
N TYR A 185 9.13 9.61 1.29
CA TYR A 185 10.33 10.39 1.01
C TYR A 185 10.14 11.88 1.35
N ALA A 186 9.08 12.51 0.86
CA ALA A 186 8.82 13.93 1.10
C ALA A 186 8.73 14.24 2.60
N ASN A 187 8.09 13.38 3.38
CA ASN A 187 8.00 13.52 4.84
C ASN A 187 9.33 13.30 5.58
N SER A 188 10.38 12.81 4.92
CA SER A 188 11.74 12.76 5.48
C SER A 188 12.50 14.08 5.30
N LEU A 189 12.02 14.96 4.42
CA LEU A 189 12.64 16.25 4.14
C LEU A 189 12.24 17.29 5.18
N LYS A 190 13.04 18.36 5.29
CA LYS A 190 12.73 19.50 6.16
C LYS A 190 11.45 20.23 5.75
N ASN A 191 11.16 20.26 4.45
CA ASN A 191 9.97 20.89 3.88
C ASN A 191 9.25 19.89 2.95
N PRO A 192 8.32 19.07 3.47
CA PRO A 192 7.57 18.11 2.65
C PRO A 192 6.73 18.79 1.55
N ASP A 193 6.28 20.02 1.78
CA ASP A 193 5.39 20.75 0.88
C ASP A 193 6.05 21.12 -0.46
N SER A 194 7.38 21.11 -0.54
CA SER A 194 8.07 21.32 -1.82
C SER A 194 7.73 20.25 -2.86
N ILE A 195 7.31 19.06 -2.41
CA ILE A 195 6.90 17.93 -3.26
C ILE A 195 5.38 17.71 -3.16
N LEU A 196 4.85 17.64 -1.93
CA LEU A 196 3.48 17.19 -1.72
C LEU A 196 2.43 18.18 -2.23
N LYS A 197 2.66 19.49 -2.08
CA LYS A 197 1.70 20.49 -2.50
C LYS A 197 1.53 20.51 -4.04
N PRO A 198 2.60 20.62 -4.86
CA PRO A 198 2.47 20.52 -6.32
C PRO A 198 1.85 19.20 -6.81
N MET A 199 2.15 18.09 -6.13
CA MET A 199 1.56 16.79 -6.45
C MET A 199 0.05 16.79 -6.20
N CYS A 200 -0.40 17.22 -5.00
CA CYS A 200 -1.82 17.35 -4.69
C CYS A 200 -2.52 18.34 -5.63
N GLU A 201 -1.90 19.48 -5.96
CA GLU A 201 -2.42 20.42 -6.95
C GLU A 201 -2.59 19.78 -8.33
N THR A 202 -1.72 18.84 -8.70
CA THR A 202 -1.82 18.11 -9.98
C THR A 202 -2.93 17.06 -9.96
N ILE A 203 -3.04 16.27 -8.88
CA ILE A 203 -4.16 15.34 -8.67
C ILE A 203 -5.49 16.12 -8.70
N ASN A 204 -5.53 17.30 -8.10
CA ASN A 204 -6.70 18.16 -8.01
C ASN A 204 -7.19 18.71 -9.37
N LYS A 205 -6.41 18.58 -10.44
CA LYS A 205 -6.84 18.95 -11.81
C LYS A 205 -7.77 17.91 -12.43
N PHE A 206 -7.77 16.68 -11.94
CA PHE A 206 -8.66 15.63 -12.41
C PHE A 206 -10.07 15.82 -11.84
N SER A 207 -11.07 15.35 -12.58
CA SER A 207 -12.47 15.41 -12.11
C SER A 207 -12.77 14.28 -11.13
N TYR A 208 -12.98 14.63 -9.86
CA TYR A 208 -13.34 13.69 -8.80
C TYR A 208 -14.72 13.06 -9.00
N GLY A 209 -15.63 13.75 -9.70
CA GLY A 209 -16.97 13.25 -10.00
C GLY A 209 -17.08 12.40 -11.26
N TYR A 210 -16.09 12.46 -12.15
CA TYR A 210 -16.19 11.80 -13.47
C TYR A 210 -15.06 10.81 -13.77
N ASN A 211 -13.93 10.88 -13.07
CA ASN A 211 -12.82 9.96 -13.26
C ASN A 211 -12.94 8.76 -12.31
N ILE A 212 -13.42 7.63 -12.85
CA ILE A 212 -13.56 6.37 -12.09
C ILE A 212 -12.21 5.79 -11.64
N ASP A 213 -11.14 5.97 -12.41
CA ASP A 213 -9.82 5.44 -12.05
C ASP A 213 -9.23 6.22 -10.88
N LEU A 214 -9.39 7.55 -10.88
CA LEU A 214 -9.05 8.39 -9.74
C LEU A 214 -9.89 8.01 -8.52
N PHE A 215 -11.19 7.79 -8.68
CA PHE A 215 -12.05 7.37 -7.57
C PHE A 215 -11.52 6.06 -6.94
N LYS A 216 -11.25 5.03 -7.75
CA LYS A 216 -10.68 3.75 -7.29
C LYS A 216 -9.28 3.90 -6.68
N PHE A 217 -8.47 4.81 -7.19
CA PHE A 217 -7.18 5.14 -6.60
C PHE A 217 -7.35 5.69 -5.18
N ILE A 218 -8.25 6.67 -5.00
CA ILE A 218 -8.51 7.29 -3.69
C ILE A 218 -9.02 6.27 -2.69
N GLU A 219 -9.90 5.36 -3.09
CA GLU A 219 -10.40 4.29 -2.21
C GLU A 219 -9.31 3.34 -1.72
N LYS A 220 -8.23 3.18 -2.48
CA LYS A 220 -7.09 2.35 -2.09
C LYS A 220 -6.01 3.11 -1.31
N LEU A 221 -6.11 4.44 -1.17
CA LEU A 221 -5.18 5.20 -0.34
C LEU A 221 -5.37 4.83 1.13
N ASP A 222 -4.26 4.78 1.86
CA ASP A 222 -4.24 4.50 3.28
C ASP A 222 -3.88 5.75 4.08
N GLU A 223 -4.57 5.99 5.19
CA GLU A 223 -4.35 7.19 6.01
C GLU A 223 -2.91 7.27 6.57
N LYS A 224 -2.29 6.12 6.89
CA LYS A 224 -0.95 6.08 7.49
C LYS A 224 0.15 6.17 6.46
N GLU A 225 -0.02 5.53 5.31
CA GLU A 225 0.98 5.52 4.24
C GLU A 225 0.87 6.74 3.32
N SER A 226 -0.34 7.07 2.86
CA SER A 226 -0.59 8.14 1.89
C SER A 226 -0.79 9.52 2.55
N LYS A 227 -1.11 9.56 3.85
CA LYS A 227 -1.14 10.75 4.71
C LYS A 227 -1.79 11.98 4.09
N GLN A 228 -1.01 13.02 3.76
CA GLN A 228 -1.50 14.29 3.23
C GLN A 228 -2.27 14.12 1.91
N VAL A 229 -1.87 13.14 1.09
CA VAL A 229 -2.57 12.85 -0.18
C VAL A 229 -3.92 12.21 0.09
N PHE A 230 -3.99 11.30 1.07
CA PHE A 230 -5.25 10.70 1.53
C PHE A 230 -6.20 11.80 2.01
N ILE A 231 -5.75 12.66 2.92
CA ILE A 231 -6.57 13.75 3.48
C ILE A 231 -7.11 14.66 2.36
N ASN A 232 -6.23 15.17 1.48
CA ASN A 232 -6.63 16.05 0.39
C ASN A 232 -7.66 15.40 -0.55
N CYS A 233 -7.50 14.11 -0.87
CA CYS A 233 -8.39 13.44 -1.79
C CYS A 233 -9.72 13.02 -1.16
N THR A 234 -9.67 12.49 0.05
CA THR A 234 -10.86 12.01 0.78
C THR A 234 -11.79 13.16 1.13
N GLU A 235 -11.25 14.30 1.61
CA GLU A 235 -12.07 15.51 1.87
C GLU A 235 -12.83 15.97 0.62
N LYS A 236 -12.22 15.86 -0.57
CA LYS A 236 -12.86 16.23 -1.84
C LYS A 236 -13.94 15.25 -2.26
N ILE A 237 -13.71 13.95 -2.08
CA ILE A 237 -14.75 12.94 -2.32
C ILE A 237 -15.91 13.13 -1.34
N GLU A 238 -15.64 13.34 -0.05
CA GLU A 238 -16.70 13.58 0.94
C GLU A 238 -17.52 14.82 0.60
N GLN A 239 -16.87 15.94 0.24
CA GLN A 239 -17.56 17.14 -0.22
C GLN A 239 -18.38 16.90 -1.49
N LEU A 240 -17.86 16.11 -2.44
CA LEU A 240 -18.56 15.76 -3.68
C LEU A 240 -19.88 15.05 -3.39
N PHE A 241 -19.88 14.08 -2.47
CA PHE A 241 -21.08 13.30 -2.11
C PHE A 241 -22.03 14.05 -1.17
N ALA A 242 -21.51 14.90 -0.28
CA ALA A 242 -22.32 15.58 0.74
C ALA A 242 -22.87 16.95 0.30
N SER A 243 -22.30 17.60 -0.72
CA SER A 243 -22.66 18.99 -1.05
C SER A 243 -24.08 19.16 -1.59
N GLY A 244 -24.67 18.11 -2.18
CA GLY A 244 -25.91 18.18 -2.94
C GLY A 244 -25.83 19.04 -4.21
N LYS A 245 -24.66 19.59 -4.55
CA LYS A 245 -24.45 20.55 -5.65
C LYS A 245 -23.41 20.08 -6.66
N SER A 246 -22.95 18.84 -6.54
CA SER A 246 -21.95 18.27 -7.42
C SER A 246 -22.48 17.01 -8.09
N GLU A 247 -22.06 16.81 -9.33
CA GLU A 247 -22.42 15.64 -10.13
C GLU A 247 -21.39 14.53 -9.88
N VAL A 248 -21.89 13.36 -9.49
CA VAL A 248 -21.15 12.11 -9.44
C VAL A 248 -21.61 11.26 -10.61
N SER A 249 -20.72 10.99 -11.55
CA SER A 249 -21.02 10.25 -12.77
C SER A 249 -21.68 8.90 -12.50
N ILE A 250 -22.55 8.49 -13.42
CA ILE A 250 -23.24 7.20 -13.44
C ILE A 250 -22.25 6.05 -13.23
N ASN A 251 -21.09 6.07 -13.89
CA ASN A 251 -20.06 5.03 -13.74
C ASN A 251 -19.55 4.86 -12.29
N ILE A 252 -19.42 5.95 -11.54
CA ILE A 252 -19.01 5.90 -10.12
C ILE A 252 -20.17 5.41 -9.26
N LEU A 253 -21.40 5.87 -9.53
CA LEU A 253 -22.59 5.44 -8.80
C LEU A 253 -22.86 3.94 -9.01
N ASP A 254 -22.78 3.45 -10.24
CA ASP A 254 -22.91 2.03 -10.58
C ASP A 254 -21.80 1.20 -9.91
N TYR A 255 -20.55 1.66 -9.97
CA TYR A 255 -19.45 0.99 -9.29
C TYR A 255 -19.68 0.87 -7.77
N LEU A 256 -20.16 1.93 -7.11
CA LEU A 256 -20.52 1.91 -5.68
C LEU A 256 -21.69 0.97 -5.41
N HIS A 257 -22.69 0.98 -6.28
CA HIS A 257 -23.88 0.15 -6.17
C HIS A 257 -23.54 -1.35 -6.28
N ASP A 258 -22.75 -1.71 -7.29
CA ASP A 258 -22.38 -3.09 -7.61
C ASP A 258 -21.44 -3.72 -6.58
N LYS A 259 -20.56 -2.93 -5.96
CA LYS A 259 -19.62 -3.44 -4.94
C LYS A 259 -20.19 -3.50 -3.52
N GLY A 260 -21.46 -3.15 -3.35
CA GLY A 260 -22.16 -3.24 -2.06
C GLY A 260 -22.12 -1.98 -1.19
N GLU A 261 -21.61 -0.85 -1.70
CA GLU A 261 -21.64 0.46 -1.02
C GLU A 261 -22.89 1.28 -1.38
N LYS A 262 -24.04 0.60 -1.49
CA LYS A 262 -25.28 1.17 -2.00
C LYS A 262 -25.79 2.35 -1.16
N GLU A 263 -25.56 2.33 0.15
CA GLU A 263 -25.98 3.40 1.08
C GLU A 263 -25.40 4.77 0.71
N LYS A 264 -24.16 4.81 0.21
CA LYS A 264 -23.55 6.06 -0.28
C LYS A 264 -24.29 6.60 -1.51
N VAL A 265 -24.76 5.71 -2.38
CA VAL A 265 -25.53 6.08 -3.58
C VAL A 265 -26.91 6.60 -3.18
N TYR A 266 -27.59 5.92 -2.25
CA TYR A 266 -28.89 6.36 -1.75
C TYR A 266 -28.79 7.72 -1.06
N THR A 267 -27.79 7.91 -0.20
CA THR A 267 -27.54 9.17 0.50
C THR A 267 -27.20 10.30 -0.47
N TYR A 268 -26.43 10.02 -1.52
CA TYR A 268 -26.14 11.00 -2.56
C TYR A 268 -27.41 11.42 -3.30
N ILE A 269 -28.21 10.46 -3.75
CA ILE A 269 -29.44 10.72 -4.50
C ILE A 269 -30.45 11.47 -3.64
N SER A 270 -30.64 11.11 -2.37
CA SER A 270 -31.61 11.77 -1.50
C SER A 270 -31.26 13.23 -1.17
N ASN A 271 -29.98 13.59 -1.22
CA ASN A 271 -29.49 14.94 -0.93
C ASN A 271 -29.20 15.78 -2.19
N LEU A 272 -29.32 15.20 -3.40
CA LEU A 272 -28.96 15.88 -4.63
C LEU A 272 -29.93 17.03 -4.96
N GLY A 273 -29.46 18.27 -4.91
CA GLY A 273 -30.22 19.47 -5.24
C GLY A 273 -30.13 19.90 -6.71
N LEU A 274 -29.29 19.25 -7.53
CA LEU A 274 -29.17 19.53 -8.96
C LEU A 274 -30.33 18.91 -9.73
N VAL A 275 -31.46 19.62 -9.82
CA VAL A 275 -32.71 19.15 -10.45
C VAL A 275 -32.51 18.51 -11.84
N PRO A 276 -31.77 19.10 -12.79
CA PRO A 276 -31.58 18.47 -14.11
C PRO A 276 -30.83 17.13 -14.03
N TYR A 277 -29.81 17.06 -13.17
CA TYR A 277 -29.02 15.84 -13.00
C TYR A 277 -29.81 14.77 -12.25
N LEU A 278 -30.58 15.17 -11.22
CA LEU A 278 -31.48 14.27 -10.51
C LEU A 278 -32.54 13.68 -11.45
N GLN A 279 -33.11 14.47 -12.37
CA GLN A 279 -34.02 13.98 -13.39
C GLN A 279 -33.34 12.94 -14.30
N GLN A 280 -32.10 13.20 -14.74
CA GLN A 280 -31.35 12.24 -15.55
C GLN A 280 -31.11 10.93 -14.79
N LEU A 281 -30.72 11.00 -13.52
CA LEU A 281 -30.53 9.81 -12.68
C LEU A 281 -31.85 9.05 -12.46
N HIS A 282 -32.94 9.77 -12.22
CA HIS A 282 -34.29 9.19 -12.10
C HIS A 282 -34.64 8.40 -13.37
N ASP A 283 -34.47 9.03 -14.53
CA ASP A 283 -34.79 8.41 -15.82
C ASP A 283 -33.92 7.18 -16.12
N LEU A 284 -32.77 7.02 -15.47
CA LEU A 284 -31.89 5.87 -15.64
C LEU A 284 -32.09 4.77 -14.60
N TYR A 285 -32.43 5.12 -13.35
CA TYR A 285 -32.40 4.18 -12.23
C TYR A 285 -33.76 3.88 -11.61
N PHE A 286 -34.66 4.87 -11.53
CA PHE A 286 -35.91 4.72 -10.80
C PHE A 286 -36.81 3.67 -11.46
N ASP A 287 -37.29 2.69 -10.69
CA ASP A 287 -38.12 1.56 -11.16
C ASP A 287 -37.46 0.74 -12.29
N LYS A 288 -36.13 0.80 -12.39
CA LYS A 288 -35.34 0.08 -13.40
C LYS A 288 -34.34 -0.90 -12.82
N LYS A 289 -33.99 -0.73 -11.55
CA LYS A 289 -33.21 -1.70 -10.78
C LYS A 289 -34.14 -2.36 -9.77
N GLU A 290 -33.96 -3.66 -9.53
CA GLU A 290 -34.65 -4.39 -8.45
C GLU A 290 -34.09 -3.96 -7.06
N ASP A 291 -34.26 -2.69 -6.72
CA ASP A 291 -33.70 -2.06 -5.53
C ASP A 291 -34.63 -0.98 -4.98
N ILE A 292 -35.55 -1.39 -4.11
CA ILE A 292 -36.53 -0.49 -3.49
C ILE A 292 -35.88 0.66 -2.69
N ASN A 293 -34.70 0.45 -2.11
CA ASN A 293 -34.01 1.51 -1.35
C ASN A 293 -33.54 2.63 -2.28
N LEU A 294 -33.14 2.28 -3.50
CA LEU A 294 -32.77 3.25 -4.53
C LEU A 294 -33.99 4.08 -4.94
N ASP A 295 -35.13 3.44 -5.17
CA ASP A 295 -36.38 4.11 -5.52
C ASP A 295 -36.85 5.04 -4.39
N LEU A 296 -36.77 4.56 -3.14
CA LEU A 296 -37.09 5.36 -1.96
C LEU A 296 -36.13 6.54 -1.77
N ALA A 297 -34.87 6.43 -2.18
CA ALA A 297 -33.93 7.56 -2.14
C ALA A 297 -34.35 8.71 -3.07
N PHE A 298 -34.93 8.40 -4.24
CA PHE A 298 -35.51 9.41 -5.14
C PHE A 298 -36.76 10.07 -4.53
N ILE A 299 -37.60 9.28 -3.86
CA ILE A 299 -38.82 9.75 -3.18
C ILE A 299 -38.50 10.63 -1.97
N ALA A 300 -37.43 10.29 -1.24
CA ALA A 300 -36.96 11.05 -0.09
C ALA A 300 -36.36 12.42 -0.47
N ASN A 301 -35.99 12.62 -1.74
CA ASN A 301 -35.34 13.86 -2.16
C ASN A 301 -36.35 15.04 -2.19
N PRO A 302 -36.06 16.17 -1.51
CA PRO A 302 -36.96 17.32 -1.48
C PRO A 302 -37.00 18.13 -2.79
N ALA A 303 -36.05 17.92 -3.69
CA ALA A 303 -35.97 18.60 -4.98
C ALA A 303 -37.06 18.08 -5.93
N LYS A 304 -37.85 19.00 -6.47
CA LYS A 304 -38.97 18.67 -7.35
C LYS A 304 -38.47 18.34 -8.75
N ILE A 305 -38.63 17.08 -9.15
CA ILE A 305 -38.43 16.60 -10.53
C ILE A 305 -39.76 16.15 -11.13
N ASN A 306 -39.79 15.92 -12.44
CA ASN A 306 -40.97 15.38 -13.13
C ASN A 306 -41.03 13.86 -12.94
N ALA A 307 -41.56 13.44 -11.80
CA ALA A 307 -41.73 12.04 -11.45
C ALA A 307 -43.16 11.74 -10.99
N ASN A 308 -43.67 10.56 -11.33
CA ASN A 308 -44.98 10.10 -10.90
C ASN A 308 -44.86 9.12 -9.72
N TYR A 309 -44.21 9.57 -8.65
CA TYR A 309 -43.94 8.75 -7.47
C TYR A 309 -45.21 8.18 -6.83
N LYS A 310 -46.32 8.92 -6.85
CA LYS A 310 -47.60 8.46 -6.27
C LYS A 310 -48.11 7.20 -6.97
N LYS A 311 -48.16 7.22 -8.30
CA LYS A 311 -48.60 6.05 -9.08
C LYS A 311 -47.71 4.84 -8.81
N TYR A 312 -46.39 5.03 -8.82
CA TYR A 312 -45.43 3.98 -8.52
C TYR A 312 -45.67 3.38 -7.12
N LEU A 313 -45.78 4.22 -6.09
CA LEU A 313 -46.03 3.74 -4.72
C LEU A 313 -47.36 3.00 -4.59
N ASP A 314 -48.44 3.51 -5.20
CA ASP A 314 -49.75 2.86 -5.20
C ASP A 314 -49.68 1.46 -5.84
N GLU A 315 -48.99 1.33 -6.98
CA GLU A 315 -48.79 0.05 -7.67
C GLU A 315 -47.90 -0.91 -6.85
N THR A 316 -46.77 -0.44 -6.33
CA THR A 316 -45.84 -1.22 -5.52
C THR A 316 -46.49 -1.75 -4.24
N LEU A 317 -47.26 -0.91 -3.53
CA LEU A 317 -47.99 -1.29 -2.33
C LEU A 317 -49.16 -2.23 -2.64
N THR A 318 -49.85 -2.02 -3.75
CA THR A 318 -50.95 -2.90 -4.20
C THR A 318 -50.42 -4.27 -4.60
N ASN A 319 -49.29 -4.34 -5.29
CA ASN A 319 -48.69 -5.63 -5.70
C ASN A 319 -48.18 -6.44 -4.50
N ASN A 320 -47.73 -5.75 -3.45
CA ASN A 320 -47.20 -6.36 -2.22
C ASN A 320 -48.18 -6.30 -1.06
N TRP A 321 -49.49 -6.18 -1.33
CA TRP A 321 -50.53 -5.94 -0.31
C TRP A 321 -50.62 -6.98 0.81
N LYS A 322 -50.04 -8.18 0.62
CA LYS A 322 -50.01 -9.25 1.62
C LYS A 322 -48.72 -9.28 2.46
N ASP A 323 -47.71 -8.51 2.10
CA ASP A 323 -46.43 -8.45 2.82
C ASP A 323 -46.44 -7.26 3.78
N GLU A 324 -46.85 -7.54 5.00
CA GLU A 324 -46.95 -6.55 6.07
C GLU A 324 -45.61 -5.86 6.37
N LYS A 325 -44.50 -6.61 6.37
CA LYS A 325 -43.17 -6.05 6.67
C LYS A 325 -42.71 -5.12 5.56
N TYR A 326 -42.98 -5.48 4.31
CA TYR A 326 -42.66 -4.65 3.16
C TYR A 326 -43.48 -3.36 3.14
N ILE A 327 -44.77 -3.44 3.45
CA ILE A 327 -45.66 -2.27 3.58
C ILE A 327 -45.20 -1.36 4.73
N ASP A 328 -44.89 -1.91 5.90
CA ASP A 328 -44.37 -1.16 7.04
C ASP A 328 -43.05 -0.44 6.71
N PHE A 329 -42.16 -1.13 6.01
CA PHE A 329 -40.88 -0.58 5.55
C PHE A 329 -41.06 0.61 4.59
N ILE A 330 -41.87 0.46 3.54
CA ILE A 330 -42.12 1.54 2.57
C ILE A 330 -42.84 2.70 3.24
N SER A 331 -43.90 2.45 4.01
CA SER A 331 -44.71 3.50 4.62
C SER A 331 -43.90 4.40 5.57
N LYS A 332 -42.97 3.83 6.33
CA LYS A 332 -42.10 4.59 7.24
C LYS A 332 -40.95 5.32 6.56
N SER A 333 -40.76 5.13 5.26
CA SER A 333 -39.64 5.72 4.53
C SER A 333 -39.84 7.22 4.28
N PRO A 334 -38.77 8.04 4.33
CA PRO A 334 -38.87 9.48 4.12
C PRO A 334 -39.52 9.85 2.77
N GLY A 335 -40.34 10.90 2.77
CA GLY A 335 -41.04 11.41 1.57
C GLY A 335 -42.29 10.62 1.15
N VAL A 336 -42.46 9.37 1.60
CA VAL A 336 -43.60 8.51 1.18
C VAL A 336 -44.95 9.06 1.63
N LEU A 337 -45.06 9.54 2.87
CA LEU A 337 -46.30 10.15 3.38
C LEU A 337 -46.71 11.37 2.55
N ASP A 338 -45.74 12.22 2.19
CA ASP A 338 -45.98 13.45 1.44
C ASP A 338 -46.43 13.16 0.00
N VAL A 339 -45.89 12.09 -0.59
CA VAL A 339 -46.26 11.65 -1.94
C VAL A 339 -47.63 10.97 -1.98
N LEU A 340 -47.93 10.06 -1.04
CA LEU A 340 -49.21 9.36 -1.00
C LEU A 340 -50.36 10.29 -0.59
N GLY A 341 -50.12 11.11 0.42
CA GLY A 341 -51.13 11.90 1.12
C GLY A 341 -51.66 11.20 2.37
N HIS A 342 -52.16 12.00 3.33
CA HIS A 342 -52.59 11.51 4.64
C HIS A 342 -53.73 10.47 4.60
N MET A 343 -54.66 10.58 3.64
CA MET A 343 -55.85 9.71 3.58
C MET A 343 -55.49 8.31 3.08
N GLU A 344 -54.72 8.24 2.01
CA GLU A 344 -54.19 7.01 1.43
C GLU A 344 -53.25 6.31 2.42
N TYR A 345 -52.37 7.08 3.07
CA TYR A 345 -51.51 6.57 4.12
C TYR A 345 -52.30 5.97 5.29
N ARG A 346 -53.32 6.68 5.79
CA ARG A 346 -54.17 6.17 6.87
C ARG A 346 -54.85 4.86 6.48
N THR A 347 -55.39 4.79 5.27
CA THR A 347 -56.04 3.57 4.76
C THR A 347 -55.07 2.39 4.73
N LEU A 348 -53.81 2.65 4.39
CA LEU A 348 -52.75 1.65 4.37
C LEU A 348 -52.39 1.15 5.77
N ILE A 349 -52.29 2.04 6.76
CA ILE A 349 -52.07 1.66 8.16
C ILE A 349 -53.24 0.84 8.70
N GLU A 350 -54.48 1.27 8.46
CA GLU A 350 -55.68 0.53 8.87
C GLU A 350 -55.73 -0.88 8.26
N ARG A 351 -55.27 -1.05 7.01
CA ARG A 351 -55.13 -2.38 6.38
C ARG A 351 -54.06 -3.22 7.05
N MET A 352 -52.91 -2.64 7.36
CA MET A 352 -51.80 -3.31 8.03
C MET A 352 -52.20 -3.80 9.42
N ASP A 353 -52.92 -2.99 10.20
CA ASP A 353 -53.44 -3.36 11.51
C ASP A 353 -54.43 -4.54 11.42
N ASN A 354 -55.31 -4.53 10.42
CA ASN A 354 -56.24 -5.63 10.17
C ASN A 354 -55.49 -6.93 9.81
N MET A 355 -54.43 -6.84 9.00
CA MET A 355 -53.60 -8.00 8.67
C MET A 355 -52.87 -8.57 9.89
N ASN A 356 -52.36 -7.70 10.76
CA ASN A 356 -51.75 -8.09 12.03
C ASN A 356 -52.73 -8.90 12.89
N ILE A 357 -53.94 -8.40 13.08
CA ILE A 357 -54.99 -9.08 13.84
C ILE A 357 -55.32 -10.46 13.23
N ILE A 358 -55.41 -10.54 11.90
CA ILE A 358 -55.66 -11.82 11.20
C ILE A 358 -54.49 -12.80 11.42
N ASN A 359 -53.25 -12.33 11.32
CA ASN A 359 -52.05 -13.13 11.51
C ASN A 359 -51.94 -13.66 12.95
N GLU A 360 -52.22 -12.81 13.95
CA GLU A 360 -52.26 -13.20 15.36
C GLU A 360 -53.34 -14.26 15.62
N ASN A 361 -54.56 -14.05 15.12
CA ASN A 361 -55.65 -15.02 15.24
C ASN A 361 -55.30 -16.37 14.60
N ARG A 362 -54.68 -16.34 13.41
CA ARG A 362 -54.22 -17.57 12.74
C ARG A 362 -53.19 -18.31 13.59
N LYS A 363 -52.23 -17.60 14.18
CA LYS A 363 -51.22 -18.19 15.06
C LYS A 363 -51.86 -18.85 16.28
N MET A 364 -52.83 -18.19 16.92
CA MET A 364 -53.57 -18.78 18.04
C MET A 364 -54.33 -20.04 17.64
N VAL A 365 -54.96 -20.06 16.45
CA VAL A 365 -55.65 -21.24 15.93
C VAL A 365 -54.66 -22.37 15.63
N GLU A 366 -53.50 -22.08 15.04
CA GLU A 366 -52.45 -23.06 14.79
C GLU A 366 -51.89 -23.66 16.08
N GLU A 367 -51.66 -22.82 17.10
CA GLU A 367 -51.24 -23.26 18.44
C GLU A 367 -52.31 -24.13 19.11
N ALA A 368 -53.58 -23.70 19.06
CA ALA A 368 -54.71 -24.48 19.59
C ALA A 368 -54.86 -25.82 18.86
N LEU A 369 -54.66 -25.86 17.54
CA LEU A 369 -54.73 -27.07 16.73
C LEU A 369 -53.54 -28.00 17.02
N ALA A 370 -52.36 -27.46 17.28
CA ALA A 370 -51.20 -28.23 17.73
C ALA A 370 -51.41 -28.83 19.13
N ILE A 371 -52.01 -28.08 20.05
CA ILE A 371 -52.40 -28.57 21.38
C ILE A 371 -53.46 -29.66 21.24
N ALA A 372 -54.48 -29.46 20.40
CA ALA A 372 -55.53 -30.44 20.16
C ALA A 372 -54.98 -31.75 19.59
N LYS A 373 -54.06 -31.68 18.62
CA LYS A 373 -53.36 -32.87 18.08
C LYS A 373 -52.53 -33.60 19.14
N ARG A 374 -51.84 -32.86 20.03
CA ARG A 374 -51.10 -33.46 21.16
C ARG A 374 -52.04 -34.11 22.17
N ALA A 375 -53.18 -33.48 22.48
CA ALA A 375 -54.18 -34.03 23.37
C ALA A 375 -54.81 -35.31 22.77
N GLU A 376 -55.09 -35.31 21.48
CA GLU A 376 -55.59 -36.48 20.75
C GLU A 376 -54.57 -37.63 20.77
N SER A 377 -53.28 -37.36 20.52
CA SER A 377 -52.24 -38.39 20.59
C SER A 377 -52.11 -38.98 22.00
N LEU A 378 -52.15 -38.15 23.05
CA LEU A 378 -52.12 -38.60 24.45
C LEU A 378 -53.37 -39.42 24.80
N ALA A 379 -54.55 -39.04 24.31
CA ALA A 379 -55.79 -39.77 24.53
C ALA A 379 -55.78 -41.15 23.83
N ILE A 380 -55.23 -41.23 22.61
CA ILE A 380 -55.04 -42.50 21.89
C ILE A 380 -54.05 -43.39 22.64
N GLU A 381 -52.93 -42.83 23.13
CA GLU A 381 -51.95 -43.55 23.94
C GLU A 381 -52.57 -44.08 25.24
N ALA A 382 -53.29 -43.24 25.99
CA ALA A 382 -53.99 -43.64 27.20
C ALA A 382 -55.05 -44.73 26.94
N LYS A 383 -55.80 -44.63 25.83
CA LYS A 383 -56.76 -45.67 25.41
C LYS A 383 -56.08 -46.98 25.03
N SER A 384 -54.87 -46.93 24.47
CA SER A 384 -54.06 -48.12 24.19
C SER A 384 -53.54 -48.79 25.46
N LEU A 385 -53.17 -47.99 26.47
CA LEU A 385 -52.74 -48.46 27.80
C LEU A 385 -53.90 -49.00 28.65
N ASN A 386 -55.13 -48.55 28.42
CA ASN A 386 -56.32 -48.99 29.15
C ASN A 386 -56.94 -50.29 28.58
N LYS A 387 -56.32 -50.93 27.58
CA LYS A 387 -56.63 -52.33 27.22
C LYS A 387 -55.97 -53.26 28.24
N ARG A 388 -56.65 -53.51 29.37
CA ARG A 388 -56.28 -54.62 30.28
C ARG A 388 -56.53 -55.98 29.62
N PRO A 389 -55.76 -57.03 30.02
CA PRO A 389 -55.72 -58.31 29.32
C PRO A 389 -57.08 -59.00 29.37
N ILE A 390 -57.45 -59.66 28.27
CA ILE A 390 -58.54 -60.61 28.23
C ILE A 390 -58.20 -61.73 29.23
N ILE A 391 -58.89 -61.77 30.37
CA ILE A 391 -58.88 -62.94 31.24
C ILE A 391 -59.70 -64.00 30.51
N VAL A 392 -59.00 -64.96 29.91
CA VAL A 392 -59.61 -66.17 29.35
C VAL A 392 -60.03 -67.05 30.53
N PRO A 393 -61.30 -67.47 30.65
CA PRO A 393 -61.69 -68.41 31.70
C PRO A 393 -61.13 -69.79 31.38
N ALA A 394 -60.39 -70.37 32.31
CA ALA A 394 -59.96 -71.76 32.22
C ALA A 394 -61.20 -72.68 32.30
N SER A 395 -61.28 -73.61 31.37
CA SER A 395 -62.29 -74.66 31.31
C SER A 395 -61.85 -75.86 32.17
N ASN A 396 -62.81 -76.36 32.95
CA ASN A 396 -62.84 -77.59 33.78
C ASN A 396 -62.01 -77.63 35.07
#